data_AF-A0A5K0YRG4-F1
#
_entry.id   AF-A0A5K0YRG4-F1
#
_cell.length_a   1.000
_cell.length_b   1.000
_cell.length_c   1.000
_cell.angle_alpha   90.00
_cell.angle_beta   90.00
_cell.angle_gamma   90.00
#
_symmetry.space_group_name_H-M   'P 1'
#
loop_
_entity.id
_entity.type
_entity.pdbx_description
1 polymer ?
#
loop_
_entity_poly.entity_id
_entity_poly.type
_entity_poly.pdbx_seq_one_letter_code
_entity_poly.pdbx_strand_id
1 'polypeptide(L)' 'MGSIAELPKADKACGVATVLAIGTASPTHVVDQSTYADKYFKLTDSEHMIGLKDKFKRL' A
#
# COMPACT_ATOMS: atom_id res chain seq x y z
N MET A 1 47.88 -15.89 -23.10
CA MET A 1 48.09 -14.92 -22.01
C MET A 1 46.95 -13.91 -22.09
N GLY A 2 45.77 -14.29 -21.62
CA GLY A 2 44.61 -13.41 -21.60
C GLY A 2 44.61 -12.66 -20.29
N SER A 3 44.84 -11.36 -20.33
CA SER A 3 44.77 -10.51 -19.15
C SER A 3 43.33 -10.50 -18.63
N ILE A 4 43.07 -11.23 -17.53
CA ILE A 4 41.80 -11.20 -16.78
C ILE A 4 41.56 -9.80 -16.14
N ALA A 5 42.49 -8.87 -16.33
CA ALA A 5 42.40 -7.49 -15.83
C ALA A 5 41.45 -6.58 -16.64
N GLU A 6 40.91 -7.04 -17.77
CA GLU A 6 40.11 -6.21 -18.68
C GLU A 6 38.70 -6.81 -18.86
N LEU A 7 37.75 -6.48 -17.98
CA LEU A 7 36.28 -6.49 -18.19
C LEU A 7 35.58 -6.17 -16.83
N PRO A 8 34.46 -5.42 -16.78
CA PRO A 8 34.22 -4.05 -17.20
C PRO A 8 34.16 -3.10 -15.97
N LYS A 9 34.99 -2.06 -15.92
CA LYS A 9 34.80 -0.89 -15.01
C LYS A 9 33.80 0.14 -15.58
N ALA A 10 33.22 -0.14 -16.75
CA ALA A 10 32.43 0.82 -17.52
C ALA A 10 30.96 0.94 -17.07
N ASP A 11 30.40 -0.06 -16.36
CA ASP A 11 28.95 -0.14 -16.11
C ASP A 11 28.56 -0.05 -14.63
N LYS A 12 29.31 0.72 -13.81
CA LYS A 12 28.93 0.94 -12.40
C LYS A 12 28.54 2.39 -12.17
N ALA A 13 27.33 2.59 -11.62
CA ALA A 13 26.90 3.89 -11.14
C ALA A 13 27.84 4.37 -10.02
N CYS A 14 28.37 5.58 -10.15
CA CYS A 14 29.24 6.19 -9.15
C CYS A 14 28.39 7.10 -8.25
N GLY A 15 28.02 6.63 -7.05
CA GLY A 15 27.27 7.43 -6.10
C GLY A 15 26.44 6.61 -5.10
N VAL A 16 25.88 7.30 -4.11
CA VAL A 16 24.93 6.73 -3.15
C VAL A 16 23.53 6.77 -3.77
N ALA A 17 22.75 5.69 -3.61
CA ALA A 17 21.37 5.62 -4.10
C ALA A 17 20.52 6.75 -3.48
N THR A 18 19.82 7.50 -4.34
CA THR A 18 18.98 8.64 -3.93
C THR A 18 17.60 8.49 -4.55
N VAL A 19 16.54 8.78 -3.78
CA VAL A 19 15.16 8.78 -4.29
C VAL A 19 14.99 10.00 -5.19
N LEU A 20 14.71 9.78 -6.47
CA LEU A 20 14.54 10.86 -7.46
C LEU A 20 13.10 11.40 -7.49
N ALA A 21 12.10 10.55 -7.24
CA ALA A 21 10.70 10.94 -7.15
C ALA A 21 9.87 9.89 -6.41
N ILE A 22 8.75 10.32 -5.82
CA ILE A 22 7.70 9.45 -5.27
C ILE A 22 6.36 9.93 -5.82
N GLY A 23 5.60 9.02 -6.41
CA GLY A 23 4.23 9.27 -6.84
C GLY A 23 3.25 8.38 -6.10
N THR A 24 2.13 8.95 -5.65
CA THR A 24 1.04 8.22 -4.99
C THR A 24 -0.28 8.56 -5.68
N ALA A 25 -1.18 7.58 -5.78
CA ALA A 25 -2.55 7.79 -6.25
C ALA A 25 -3.52 7.04 -5.34
N SER A 26 -4.70 7.60 -5.13
CA SER A 26 -5.80 6.97 -4.39
C SER A 26 -7.12 7.20 -5.12
N PRO A 27 -8.08 6.27 -5.05
CA PRO A 27 -9.42 6.47 -5.62
C PRO A 27 -10.10 7.71 -5.02
N THR A 28 -10.99 8.34 -5.78
CA THR A 28 -11.77 9.50 -5.31
C THR A 28 -12.76 9.15 -4.22
N HIS A 29 -13.23 7.90 -4.19
CA HIS A 29 -14.18 7.44 -3.18
C HIS A 29 -13.49 7.14 -1.86
N VAL A 30 -13.75 7.97 -0.86
CA VAL A 30 -13.21 7.84 0.50
C VAL A 30 -14.33 7.43 1.44
N VAL A 31 -14.04 6.44 2.28
CA VAL A 31 -14.96 6.00 3.34
C VAL A 31 -14.33 6.26 4.69
N ASP A 32 -15.01 7.05 5.52
CA ASP A 32 -14.59 7.32 6.89
C ASP A 32 -14.80 6.08 7.76
N GLN A 33 -13.74 5.67 8.46
CA GLN A 33 -13.71 4.53 9.38
C GLN A 33 -14.76 4.66 10.48
N SER A 34 -15.04 5.88 10.95
CA SER A 34 -16.06 6.12 11.99
C SER A 34 -17.46 5.65 11.57
N THR A 35 -17.75 5.70 10.27
CA THR A 35 -19.04 5.33 9.67
C THR A 35 -19.00 3.99 8.91
N TYR A 36 -17.81 3.40 8.77
CA TYR A 36 -17.60 2.24 7.89
C TYR A 36 -18.40 1.03 8.35
N ALA A 37 -18.40 0.73 9.64
CA ALA A 37 -19.17 -0.37 10.21
C ALA A 37 -20.68 -0.24 9.93
N ASP A 38 -21.23 0.96 10.05
CA ASP A 38 -22.65 1.19 9.78
C ASP A 38 -22.95 1.07 8.27
N LYS A 39 -22.10 1.63 7.40
CA LYS A 39 -22.25 1.53 5.94
C LYS A 39 -22.11 0.11 5.42
N TYR A 40 -21.11 -0.64 5.91
CA TYR A 40 -20.83 -2.00 5.47
C TYR A 40 -21.98 -2.94 5.80
N PHE A 41 -22.46 -2.94 7.06
CA PHE A 41 -23.55 -3.83 7.48
C PHE A 41 -24.90 -3.48 6.85
N LYS A 42 -25.10 -2.19 6.51
CA LYS A 42 -26.28 -1.75 5.74
C LYS A 42 -26.20 -2.20 4.28
N LEU A 43 -25.02 -2.12 3.66
CA LEU A 43 -24.82 -2.53 2.27
C LEU A 43 -24.93 -4.05 2.08
N THR A 44 -24.57 -4.84 3.10
CA THR A 44 -24.57 -6.31 3.05
C THR A 44 -25.81 -6.94 3.69
N ASP A 45 -26.88 -6.17 3.93
CA ASP A 45 -28.13 -6.61 4.59
C ASP A 45 -27.91 -7.37 5.91
N SER A 46 -26.82 -7.03 6.62
CA SER A 46 -26.34 -7.76 7.80
C SER A 46 -26.65 -7.01 9.10
N GLU A 47 -27.50 -5.98 9.09
CA GLU A 47 -27.78 -5.13 10.26
C GLU A 47 -28.30 -5.90 11.48
N HIS A 48 -28.92 -7.06 11.26
CA HIS A 48 -29.40 -7.95 12.32
C HIS A 48 -28.26 -8.60 13.14
N MET A 49 -27.03 -8.63 12.62
CA MET A 49 -25.86 -9.21 13.30
C MET A 49 -25.19 -8.21 14.26
N ILE A 50 -25.95 -7.69 15.22
CA ILE A 50 -25.54 -6.60 16.13
C ILE A 50 -24.23 -6.92 16.88
N GLY A 51 -24.10 -8.14 17.41
CA GLY A 51 -22.88 -8.53 18.14
C GLY A 51 -21.62 -8.60 17.28
N LEU A 52 -21.76 -8.87 15.97
CA LEU A 52 -20.64 -8.82 15.03
C LEU A 52 -20.30 -7.37 14.67
N LYS A 53 -21.32 -6.53 14.49
CA LYS A 53 -21.18 -5.09 14.23
C LYS A 53 -20.44 -4.37 15.36
N ASP A 54 -20.75 -4.69 16.61
CA ASP A 54 -20.07 -4.10 17.78
C ASP A 54 -18.62 -4.52 17.91
N LYS A 55 -18.27 -5.75 17.51
CA LYS A 55 -16.87 -6.19 17.42
C LYS A 55 -16.15 -5.47 16.28
N PHE A 56 -16.82 -5.31 15.14
CA PHE A 56 -16.26 -4.65 13.97
C PHE A 56 -15.99 -3.15 14.19
N LYS A 57 -16.81 -2.47 15.01
CA LYS A 57 -16.60 -1.06 15.39
C LYS A 57 -15.37 -0.82 16.29
N ARG A 58 -14.84 -1.86 16.93
CA ARG A 58 -13.69 -1.75 17.85
C ARG A 58 -12.33 -1.96 17.14
N LEU A 59 -12.35 -2.33 15.87
CA LEU A 59 -11.17 -2.51 15.01
C LEU A 59 -10.84 -1.21 14.27
#